data_AF-A0A2T0T620-F1
#
_entry.id   AF-A0A2T0T620-F1
#
_cell.length_a   1.000
_cell.length_b   1.000
_cell.length_c   1.000
_cell.angle_alpha   90.00
_cell.angle_beta   90.00
_cell.angle_gamma   90.00
#
_symmetry.space_group_name_H-M   'P 1'
#
loop_
_entity.id
_entity.type
_entity.pdbx_description
1 polymer ?
#
loop_
_entity_poly.entity_id
_entity_poly.type
_entity_poly.pdbx_seq_one_letter_code
_entity_poly.pdbx_strand_id
1 'polypeptide(L)'
;MQNSPYISLLSDYGFKATFGNEADNLFLRTALQALIKSDTPIRQVQFDKNTFEALTIDSRSGIFDLACTDENGSQFIVEMQLGIAPHFIQRMNRDGGPFLRLA
;
A
#
# COMPACT_ATOMS: atom_id res chain seq x y z
N MET A 1 29.88 6.92 0.11
CA MET A 1 28.56 6.45 0.60
C MET A 1 27.96 7.58 1.42
N GLN A 2 26.90 8.23 0.94
CA GLN A 2 26.27 9.34 1.67
C GLN A 2 25.50 8.80 2.86
N ASN A 3 26.01 9.08 4.07
CA ASN A 3 25.36 8.77 5.33
C ASN A 3 24.31 9.86 5.61
N SER A 4 23.21 9.83 4.86
CA SER A 4 22.04 10.68 5.11
C SER A 4 21.28 10.12 6.30
N PRO A 5 20.88 10.93 7.31
CA PRO A 5 20.05 10.46 8.42
C PRO A 5 18.59 10.16 8.00
N TYR A 6 18.26 10.38 6.72
CA TYR A 6 16.91 10.23 6.18
C TYR A 6 16.79 8.97 5.33
N ILE A 7 15.73 8.22 5.59
CA ILE A 7 15.31 7.07 4.78
C ILE A 7 14.12 7.51 3.91
N SER A 8 14.19 7.21 2.62
CA SER A 8 13.05 7.46 1.73
C SER A 8 11.92 6.48 2.02
N LEU A 9 10.73 7.00 2.34
CA LEU A 9 9.51 6.19 2.51
C LEU A 9 9.09 5.46 1.23
N LEU A 10 9.55 5.93 0.07
CA LEU A 10 9.28 5.34 -1.24
C LEU A 10 10.22 4.16 -1.55
N SER A 11 11.25 3.94 -0.73
CA SER A 11 12.10 2.74 -0.83
C SER A 11 11.46 1.56 -0.11
N ASP A 12 11.71 0.34 -0.58
CA ASP A 12 11.22 -0.89 0.07
C ASP A 12 11.60 -0.94 1.57
N TYR A 13 12.85 -0.63 1.90
CA TYR A 13 13.33 -0.57 3.28
C TYR A 13 12.62 0.50 4.10
N GLY A 14 12.49 1.72 3.57
CA GLY A 14 11.84 2.82 4.29
C GLY A 14 10.35 2.62 4.50
N PHE A 15 9.68 2.03 3.51
CA PHE A 15 8.29 1.62 3.64
C PHE A 15 8.14 0.55 4.72
N LYS A 16 8.91 -0.54 4.66
CA LYS A 16 8.87 -1.62 5.67
C LYS A 16 9.20 -1.12 7.07
N ALA A 17 10.22 -0.27 7.20
CA ALA A 17 10.61 0.30 8.49
C ALA A 17 9.53 1.23 9.09
N THR A 18 8.74 1.88 8.23
CA THR A 18 7.72 2.86 8.67
C THR A 18 6.34 2.24 8.84
N PHE A 19 5.95 1.32 7.97
CA PHE A 19 4.60 0.77 7.87
C PHE A 19 4.52 -0.74 8.12
N GLY A 20 5.64 -1.46 8.15
CA GLY A 20 5.69 -2.91 8.29
C GLY A 20 5.45 -3.46 9.70
N ASN A 21 5.01 -2.63 10.65
CA ASN A 21 4.59 -3.11 11.97
C ASN A 21 3.19 -3.75 11.87
N GLU A 22 3.14 -5.05 11.63
CA GLU A 22 1.87 -5.80 11.54
C GLU A 22 1.11 -5.87 12.88
N ALA A 23 1.81 -5.73 14.02
CA ALA A 23 1.19 -5.77 15.34
C ALA A 23 0.47 -4.46 15.70
N ASP A 24 0.96 -3.34 15.19
CA ASP A 24 0.32 -2.03 15.31
C ASP A 24 0.32 -1.29 13.97
N ASN A 25 -0.82 -1.40 13.28
CA ASN A 25 -1.07 -0.79 11.99
C ASN A 25 -1.83 0.55 12.09
N LEU A 26 -1.95 1.17 13.27
CA LEU A 26 -2.67 2.44 13.44
C LEU A 26 -2.10 3.54 12.53
N PHE A 27 -0.77 3.70 12.52
CA PHE A 27 -0.11 4.70 11.69
C PHE A 27 -0.41 4.49 10.19
N LEU A 28 -0.34 3.24 9.71
CA LEU A 28 -0.67 2.90 8.33
C LEU A 28 -2.12 3.24 8.00
N ARG A 29 -3.08 2.87 8.88
CA ARG A 29 -4.50 3.17 8.70
C ARG A 29 -4.76 4.67 8.61
N THR A 30 -4.19 5.45 9.53
CA THR A 30 -4.35 6.91 9.55
C THR A 30 -3.70 7.56 8.33
N ALA A 31 -2.50 7.12 7.92
CA ALA A 31 -1.82 7.62 6.74
C ALA A 31 -2.64 7.35 5.47
N LEU A 32 -3.13 6.12 5.28
CA LEU A 32 -3.97 5.75 4.15
C LEU A 32 -5.25 6.56 4.10
N GLN A 33 -5.95 6.71 5.22
CA GLN A 33 -7.16 7.53 5.32
C GLN A 33 -6.90 8.97 4.85
N ALA A 34 -5.80 9.58 5.31
CA ALA A 34 -5.42 10.93 4.92
C ALA A 34 -5.08 11.03 3.43
N LEU A 35 -4.36 10.04 2.89
CA LEU A 35 -3.94 10.01 1.48
C LEU A 35 -5.13 9.86 0.52
N ILE A 36 -6.08 8.99 0.84
CA ILE A 36 -7.30 8.80 0.03
C ILE A 36 -8.39 9.84 0.34
N LYS A 37 -8.17 10.71 1.33
CA LYS A 37 -9.14 11.71 1.83
C LYS A 37 -10.48 11.09 2.21
N SER A 38 -10.45 9.95 2.91
CA SER A 38 -11.67 9.28 3.37
C SER A 38 -12.20 9.91 4.66
N ASP A 39 -13.49 10.26 4.65
CA ASP A 39 -14.21 10.71 5.83
C ASP A 39 -14.46 9.56 6.83
N THR A 40 -14.50 8.32 6.34
CA THR A 40 -14.67 7.11 7.17
C THR A 40 -13.31 6.59 7.62
N PRO A 41 -13.09 6.36 8.94
CA PRO A 41 -11.87 5.74 9.43
C PRO A 41 -11.67 4.32 8.90
N ILE A 42 -10.41 3.98 8.64
CA ILE A 42 -10.02 2.62 8.29
C ILE A 42 -9.84 1.82 9.59
N ARG A 43 -10.65 0.78 9.76
CA ARG A 43 -10.63 -0.07 10.95
C ARG A 43 -9.54 -1.14 10.86
N GLN A 44 -9.33 -1.71 9.68
CA GLN A 44 -8.41 -2.83 9.49
C GLN A 44 -7.66 -2.71 8.17
N VAL A 45 -6.38 -3.08 8.20
CA VAL A 45 -5.52 -3.23 7.02
C VAL A 45 -4.81 -4.58 7.11
N GLN A 46 -4.75 -5.29 5.99
CA GLN A 46 -4.03 -6.56 5.85
C GLN A 46 -3.09 -6.49 4.65
N PHE A 47 -1.86 -6.95 4.83
CA PHE A 47 -0.90 -7.11 3.74
C PHE A 47 -1.22 -8.41 2.99
N ASP A 48 -1.42 -8.33 1.67
CA ASP A 48 -1.50 -9.56 0.87
C ASP A 48 -0.09 -10.13 0.64
N LYS A 49 0.21 -11.24 1.32
CA LYS A 49 1.53 -11.86 1.36
C LYS A 49 2.00 -12.39 0.01
N ASN A 50 1.09 -12.68 -0.93
CA ASN A 50 1.46 -13.16 -2.26
C ASN A 50 2.29 -12.13 -3.06
N THR A 51 2.20 -10.84 -2.71
CA THR A 51 2.96 -9.76 -3.34
C THR A 51 4.28 -9.47 -2.62
N PHE A 52 4.42 -9.85 -1.35
CA PHE A 52 5.58 -9.52 -0.51
C PHE A 52 6.85 -10.33 -0.88
N GLU A 53 6.69 -11.57 -1.35
CA GLU A 53 7.80 -12.46 -1.71
C GLU A 53 8.28 -12.29 -3.17
N ALA A 54 7.47 -11.66 -4.04
CA ALA A 54 7.80 -11.50 -5.47
C ALA A 54 8.73 -10.31 -5.77
N LEU A 55 9.16 -9.56 -4.75
CA LEU A 55 10.12 -8.45 -4.87
C LEU A 55 11.56 -8.99 -5.00
N THR A 56 11.82 -9.73 -6.07
CA THR A 56 13.19 -10.03 -6.52
C THR A 56 13.63 -8.97 -7.54
N ILE A 57 14.76 -8.34 -7.24
CA ILE A 57 15.80 -7.58 -7.98
C ILE A 57 15.44 -6.81 -9.28
N ASP A 58 14.41 -7.17 -10.06
CA ASP A 58 14.11 -6.57 -11.37
C ASP A 58 12.67 -6.03 -11.55
N SER A 59 11.78 -6.12 -10.54
CA SER A 59 10.40 -5.63 -10.63
C SER A 59 10.26 -4.15 -10.26
N ARG A 60 10.62 -3.27 -11.20
CA ARG A 60 10.57 -1.79 -11.07
C ARG A 60 9.17 -1.13 -10.88
N SER A 61 8.12 -1.84 -10.42
CA SER A 61 6.78 -1.21 -10.31
C SER A 61 5.75 -1.88 -9.39
N GLY A 62 6.09 -2.30 -8.17
CA GLY A 62 5.07 -2.72 -7.20
C GLY A 62 5.37 -2.17 -5.83
N ILE A 63 4.49 -1.33 -5.26
CA ILE A 63 4.64 -0.85 -3.88
C ILE A 63 3.51 -1.37 -2.96
N PHE A 64 3.12 -2.65 -3.05
CA PHE A 64 2.19 -3.34 -2.14
C PHE A 64 0.69 -3.10 -2.37
N ASP A 65 -0.07 -4.20 -2.24
CA ASP A 65 -1.54 -4.23 -2.20
C ASP A 65 -1.98 -4.42 -0.74
N LEU A 66 -2.87 -3.54 -0.29
CA LEU A 66 -3.38 -3.51 1.08
C LEU A 66 -4.90 -3.70 1.06
N ALA A 67 -5.37 -4.80 1.66
CA ALA A 67 -6.79 -5.01 1.86
C ALA A 67 -7.27 -4.21 3.07
N CYS A 68 -8.22 -3.31 2.85
CA CYS A 68 -8.70 -2.36 3.84
C CYS A 68 -10.19 -2.59 4.12
N THR A 69 -10.57 -2.44 5.39
CA THR A 69 -11.97 -2.40 5.83
C THR A 69 -12.21 -1.14 6.63
N ASP A 70 -13.22 -0.35 6.26
CA ASP A 70 -13.63 0.85 6.99
C ASP A 70 -14.61 0.52 8.15
N GLU A 71 -14.94 1.54 8.96
CA GLU A 71 -15.91 1.39 10.06
C GLU A 71 -17.35 1.08 9.60
N ASN A 72 -17.69 1.35 8.33
CA ASN A 72 -19.00 1.00 7.76
C ASN A 72 -19.03 -0.44 7.22
N GLY A 73 -17.90 -1.16 7.26
CA GLY A 73 -17.77 -2.51 6.71
C GLY A 73 -17.46 -2.55 5.21
N SER A 74 -17.20 -1.40 4.58
CA SER A 74 -16.79 -1.32 3.18
C SER A 74 -15.39 -1.89 3.03
N GLN A 75 -15.20 -2.71 2.00
CA GLN A 75 -13.91 -3.34 1.69
C GLN A 75 -13.35 -2.76 0.41
N PHE A 76 -12.07 -2.42 0.41
CA PHE A 76 -11.37 -1.86 -0.74
C PHE A 76 -9.90 -2.24 -0.71
N ILE A 77 -9.27 -2.21 -1.88
CA ILE A 77 -7.84 -2.44 -2.02
C ILE A 77 -7.14 -1.11 -2.27
N VAL A 78 -6.06 -0.87 -1.52
CA VAL A 78 -5.12 0.21 -1.82
C VAL A 78 -3.86 -0.39 -2.44
N GLU A 79 -3.54 0.05 -3.65
CA GLU A 79 -2.29 -0.30 -4.33
C GLU A 79 -1.42 0.97 -4.44
N MET A 80 -0.18 0.89 -3.96
CA MET A 80 0.79 1.95 -4.17
C MET A 80 1.74 1.61 -5.32
N GLN A 81 2.07 2.59 -6.16
CA GLN A 81 2.90 2.37 -7.35
C GLN A 81 3.96 3.47 -7.51
N LEU A 82 5.21 3.08 -7.84
CA LEU A 82 6.36 3.98 -8.02
C LEU A 82 6.39 4.62 -9.42
N GLY A 83 5.48 4.19 -10.31
CA GLY A 83 5.45 4.62 -11.71
C GLY A 83 4.11 4.34 -12.39
N ILE A 84 4.02 4.70 -13.66
CA ILE A 84 2.85 4.43 -14.50
C ILE A 84 2.80 2.92 -14.77
N ALA A 85 1.84 2.21 -14.17
CA ALA A 85 1.60 0.80 -14.50
C ALA A 85 0.78 0.71 -15.81
N PRO A 86 1.35 0.21 -16.93
CA PRO A 86 0.62 0.10 -18.20
C PRO A 86 -0.54 -0.91 -18.15
N HIS A 87 -0.60 -1.75 -17.12
CA HIS A 87 -1.63 -2.79 -16.92
C HIS A 87 -2.59 -2.49 -15.75
N PHE A 88 -2.62 -1.24 -15.24
CA PHE A 88 -3.48 -0.86 -14.11
C PHE A 88 -4.95 -1.28 -14.31
N ILE A 89 -5.52 -1.02 -15.50
CA ILE A 89 -6.90 -1.40 -15.84
C ILE A 89 -7.11 -2.92 -15.84
N GLN A 90 -6.10 -3.71 -16.22
CA GLN A 90 -6.21 -5.18 -16.24
C GLN A 90 -6.25 -5.80 -14.84
N ARG A 91 -5.55 -5.21 -13.85
CA ARG A 91 -5.63 -5.65 -12.44
C ARG A 91 -6.99 -5.31 -11.83
N MET A 92 -7.49 -4.10 -12.08
CA MET A 92 -8.79 -3.64 -11.60
C MET A 92 -9.95 -4.58 -11.99
N ASN A 93 -9.93 -5.12 -13.21
CA ASN A 93 -10.96 -6.02 -13.72
C ASN A 93 -10.87 -7.45 -13.14
N ARG A 94 -9.72 -7.84 -12.59
CA ARG A 94 -9.50 -9.20 -12.06
C ARG A 94 -10.01 -9.36 -10.63
N ASP A 95 -9.94 -8.29 -9.84
CA ASP A 95 -10.09 -8.36 -8.38
C ASP A 95 -11.44 -7.84 -7.87
N GLY A 96 -12.31 -7.31 -8.76
CA GLY A 96 -13.76 -7.19 -8.54
C GLY A 96 -14.26 -6.24 -7.44
N GLY A 97 -13.39 -5.52 -6.73
CA GLY A 97 -13.73 -4.55 -5.67
C GLY A 97 -13.38 -3.09 -6.03
N PRO A 98 -13.75 -2.10 -5.19
CA PRO A 98 -13.30 -0.73 -5.36
C PRO A 98 -11.79 -0.62 -5.11
N PHE A 99 -11.07 -0.08 -6.10
CA PHE A 99 -9.61 0.13 -6.07
C PHE A 99 -9.25 1.60 -5.91
N LEU A 100 -8.36 1.90 -4.96
CA LEU A 100 -7.80 3.23 -4.76
C LEU A 100 -6.31 3.21 -5.11
N ARG A 101 -5.94 3.96 -6.14
CA ARG A 101 -4.54 4.12 -6.57
C ARG A 101 -3.94 5.36 -5.92
N LEU A 102 -2.85 5.16 -5.19
CA LEU A 102 -2.00 6.24 -4.71
C LEU A 102 -0.79 6.32 -5.65
N ALA A 103 -0.73 7.39 -6.45
CA ALA A 103 0.33 7.69 -7.42
C ALA A 103 1.11 8.93 -7.01
#